data_AF-A0A5B0DHD3-F1
#
_entry.id   AF-A0A5B0DHD3-F1
#
_cell.length_a   1.000
_cell.length_b   1.000
_cell.length_c   1.000
_cell.angle_alpha   90.00
_cell.angle_beta   90.00
_cell.angle_gamma   90.00
#
_symmetry.space_group_name_H-M   'P 1'
#
loop_
_entity.id
_entity.type
_entity.pdbx_description
1 polymer ?
#
loop_
_entity_poly.entity_id
_entity_poly.type
_entity_poly.pdbx_seq_one_letter_code
_entity_poly.pdbx_strand_id
1 'polypeptide(L)'
;MWKLADGNLIHTTDVSRIKFRTNISESILESLKLMAAANNTHVNYLIESGLQAVLIQDVISFNKESRPKDRVQYKTTYDKELLESTKVFAKKNNLFINDVIEYSVGNIDIENVKKNSYRFRVE
;
A
#
# COMPACT_ATOMS: atom_id res chain seq x y z
N MET A 1 -7.77 5.58 15.06
CA MET A 1 -6.64 6.36 15.63
C MET A 1 -7.12 6.97 16.93
N TRP A 2 -6.21 7.37 17.81
CA TRP A 2 -6.58 8.09 19.03
C TRP A 2 -6.15 9.54 18.92
N LYS A 3 -6.97 10.45 19.43
CA LYS A 3 -6.65 11.86 19.53
C LYS A 3 -6.72 12.28 20.99
N LEU A 4 -5.75 13.05 21.47
CA LEU A 4 -5.84 13.68 22.79
C LEU A 4 -6.67 14.97 22.68
N ALA A 5 -7.81 15.03 23.36
CA ALA A 5 -8.68 16.21 23.41
C ALA A 5 -9.15 16.42 24.85
N ASP A 6 -8.95 17.62 25.39
CA ASP A 6 -9.37 18.00 26.74
C ASP A 6 -8.93 17.01 27.83
N GLY A 7 -7.68 16.52 27.73
CA GLY A 7 -7.10 15.55 28.68
C GLY A 7 -7.60 14.12 28.53
N ASN A 8 -8.48 13.83 27.57
CA ASN A 8 -9.04 12.50 27.31
C ASN A 8 -8.58 11.94 25.97
N LEU A 9 -8.41 10.61 25.91
CA LEU A 9 -8.18 9.91 24.64
C LEU A 9 -9.52 9.61 23.99
N ILE A 10 -9.78 10.25 22.85
CA ILE A 10 -10.97 9.99 22.03
C ILE A 10 -10.58 9.16 20.81
N HIS A 11 -11.36 8.12 20.51
CA HIS A 11 -11.17 7.33 19.31
C HIS A 11 -11.75 8.08 18.11
N THR A 12 -10.95 8.33 17.08
CA THR A 12 -11.38 9.05 15.88
C THR A 12 -11.10 8.26 14.60
N THR A 13 -11.80 8.65 13.52
CA THR A 13 -11.57 8.10 12.18
C THR A 13 -10.39 8.82 11.54
N ASP A 14 -9.49 8.05 10.95
CA ASP A 14 -8.33 8.58 10.23
C ASP A 14 -8.74 9.06 8.82
N VAL A 15 -8.87 10.37 8.66
CA VAL A 15 -9.32 11.00 7.41
C VAL A 15 -8.26 10.96 6.30
N SER A 16 -6.99 10.71 6.65
CA SER A 16 -5.91 10.52 5.67
C SER A 16 -6.03 9.18 4.93
N ARG A 17 -6.83 8.24 5.46
CA ARG A 17 -6.94 6.87 4.97
C ARG A 17 -8.21 6.67 4.16
N ILE A 18 -8.07 6.24 2.91
CA ILE A 18 -9.19 6.01 1.99
C ILE A 18 -9.28 4.54 1.58
N LYS A 19 -10.51 4.01 1.55
CA LYS A 19 -10.80 2.68 1.01
C LYS A 19 -10.78 2.75 -0.51
N PHE A 20 -10.08 1.82 -1.15
CA PHE A 20 -10.14 1.66 -2.59
C PHE A 20 -10.13 0.18 -2.98
N ARG A 21 -10.49 -0.07 -4.23
CA ARG A 21 -10.56 -1.40 -4.82
C ARG A 21 -9.71 -1.42 -6.07
N THR A 22 -8.95 -2.48 -6.25
CA THR A 22 -8.13 -2.75 -7.42
C THR A 22 -8.11 -4.26 -7.68
N ASN A 23 -7.40 -4.71 -8.71
CA ASN A 23 -7.19 -6.13 -8.98
C ASN A 23 -5.71 -6.43 -8.90
N ILE A 24 -5.33 -7.37 -8.03
CA ILE A 24 -3.94 -7.79 -7.79
C ILE A 24 -3.87 -9.30 -7.99
N SER A 25 -2.76 -9.77 -8.56
CA SER A 25 -2.42 -11.20 -8.64
C SER A 25 -2.65 -11.92 -7.30
N GLU A 26 -3.38 -13.04 -7.34
CA GLU A 26 -3.67 -13.87 -6.18
C GLU A 26 -2.38 -14.39 -5.55
N SER A 27 -1.44 -14.90 -6.36
CA SER A 27 -0.14 -15.38 -5.87
C SER A 27 0.70 -14.29 -5.18
N ILE A 28 0.66 -13.05 -5.69
CA ILE A 28 1.29 -11.90 -5.02
C ILE A 28 0.62 -11.62 -3.68
N LEU A 29 -0.71 -11.64 -3.61
CA LEU A 29 -1.44 -11.42 -2.35
C LEU A 29 -1.14 -12.50 -1.31
N GLU A 30 -0.99 -13.76 -1.71
CA GLU A 30 -0.60 -14.85 -0.82
C GLU A 30 0.81 -14.64 -0.25
N SER A 31 1.77 -14.30 -1.10
CA SER A 31 3.15 -13.98 -0.67
C SER A 31 3.17 -12.82 0.33
N LEU A 32 2.42 -11.74 0.04
CA LEU A 32 2.30 -10.59 0.94
C LEU A 32 1.65 -10.95 2.28
N LYS A 33 0.67 -11.85 2.32
CA LYS A 33 0.06 -12.31 3.58
C LYS A 33 1.08 -13.02 4.46
N LEU A 34 1.89 -13.90 3.88
CA LEU A 34 2.97 -14.60 4.60
C LEU A 34 4.01 -13.60 5.12
N MET A 35 4.45 -12.67 4.28
CA MET A 35 5.40 -11.62 4.67
C MET A 35 4.83 -10.71 5.77
N ALA A 36 3.55 -10.35 5.70
CA ALA A 36 2.87 -9.53 6.69
C ALA A 36 2.81 -10.21 8.06
N ALA A 37 2.48 -11.51 8.08
CA ALA A 37 2.46 -12.32 9.28
C ALA A 37 3.85 -12.42 9.92
N ALA A 38 4.89 -12.69 9.12
CA ALA A 38 6.27 -12.80 9.59
C ALA A 38 6.81 -11.50 10.20
N ASN A 39 6.35 -10.33 9.71
CA ASN A 39 6.89 -9.02 10.09
C ASN A 39 5.98 -8.20 11.03
N ASN A 40 4.91 -8.80 11.53
CA ASN A 40 3.89 -8.15 12.37
C ASN A 40 3.36 -6.84 11.74
N THR A 41 2.97 -6.94 10.47
CA THR A 41 2.41 -5.83 9.69
C THR A 41 1.18 -6.28 8.89
N HIS A 42 0.61 -5.38 8.11
CA HIS A 42 -0.54 -5.61 7.23
C HIS A 42 -0.10 -5.50 5.77
N VAL A 43 -0.76 -6.26 4.90
CA VAL A 43 -0.49 -6.28 3.44
C VAL A 43 -0.54 -4.87 2.83
N ASN A 44 -1.46 -4.03 3.27
CA ASN A 44 -1.56 -2.66 2.76
C ASN A 44 -0.34 -1.81 3.12
N TYR A 45 0.22 -1.95 4.33
CA TYR A 45 1.43 -1.22 4.73
C TYR A 45 2.66 -1.71 3.96
N LEU A 46 2.76 -3.01 3.68
CA LEU A 46 3.81 -3.53 2.80
C LEU A 46 3.75 -2.88 1.42
N ILE A 47 2.57 -2.89 0.79
CA ILE A 47 2.40 -2.29 -0.53
C ILE A 47 2.67 -0.78 -0.49
N GLU A 48 2.20 -0.07 0.51
CA GLU A 48 2.47 1.37 0.67
C GLU A 48 3.95 1.68 0.78
N SER A 49 4.70 0.89 1.57
CA SER A 49 6.16 1.00 1.69
C SER A 49 6.82 0.84 0.31
N GLY A 50 6.45 -0.20 -0.43
CA GLY A 50 6.95 -0.40 -1.79
C GLY A 50 6.59 0.74 -2.76
N LEU A 51 5.35 1.26 -2.68
CA LEU A 51 4.91 2.38 -3.50
C LEU A 51 5.71 3.65 -3.21
N GLN A 52 5.99 3.93 -1.93
CA GLN A 52 6.83 5.06 -1.53
C GLN A 52 8.23 4.92 -2.14
N ALA A 53 8.85 3.75 -2.05
CA ALA A 53 10.16 3.50 -2.65
C ALA A 53 10.18 3.73 -4.17
N VAL A 54 9.19 3.20 -4.90
CA VAL A 54 9.07 3.39 -6.36
C VAL A 54 8.86 4.86 -6.73
N LEU A 55 8.01 5.58 -5.99
CA LEU A 55 7.75 7.00 -6.25
C LEU A 55 8.97 7.88 -5.95
N ILE A 56 9.76 7.54 -4.92
CA ILE A 56 11.02 8.24 -4.60
C ILE A 56 12.05 8.03 -5.72
N GLN A 57 12.15 6.81 -6.25
CA GLN A 57 13.05 6.50 -7.36
C GLN A 57 12.61 7.16 -8.68
N ASP A 58 11.32 7.46 -8.84
CA ASP A 58 10.67 8.01 -10.05
C ASP A 58 10.97 7.23 -11.34
N VAL A 59 11.35 5.95 -11.22
CA VAL A 59 11.69 5.06 -12.33
C VAL A 59 10.93 3.75 -12.18
N ILE A 60 10.38 3.25 -13.28
CA ILE A 60 9.74 1.94 -13.36
C ILE A 60 10.13 1.23 -14.64
N SER A 61 10.71 0.04 -14.51
CA SER A 61 11.01 -0.85 -15.64
C SER A 61 10.01 -2.00 -15.64
N PHE A 62 8.95 -1.87 -16.43
CA PHE A 62 7.82 -2.82 -16.45
C PHE A 62 7.60 -3.42 -17.83
N ASN A 63 7.66 -4.75 -17.94
CA ASN A 63 7.27 -5.47 -19.15
C ASN A 63 5.75 -5.74 -19.13
N LYS A 64 5.01 -5.21 -20.10
CA LYS A 64 3.55 -5.41 -20.21
C LYS A 64 3.16 -6.85 -20.53
N GLU A 65 4.07 -7.64 -21.11
CA GLU A 65 3.85 -9.06 -21.43
C GLU A 65 3.93 -9.95 -20.18
N SER A 66 4.63 -9.49 -19.13
CA SER A 66 4.76 -10.23 -17.86
C SER A 66 3.60 -9.96 -16.89
N ARG A 67 2.47 -9.42 -17.37
CA ARG A 67 1.31 -9.17 -16.52
C ARG A 67 0.73 -10.47 -15.97
N PRO A 68 0.42 -10.53 -14.66
CA PRO A 68 -0.19 -11.70 -14.08
C PRO A 68 -1.60 -11.93 -14.63
N LYS A 69 -1.96 -13.20 -14.78
CA LYS A 69 -3.27 -13.64 -15.30
C LYS A 69 -4.25 -14.04 -14.19
N ASP A 70 -3.78 -14.13 -12.96
CA ASP A 70 -4.50 -14.56 -11.75
C ASP A 70 -4.98 -13.36 -10.90
N ARG A 71 -5.27 -12.22 -11.54
CA ARG A 71 -5.70 -11.01 -10.82
C ARG A 71 -7.09 -11.19 -10.23
N VAL A 72 -7.21 -11.03 -8.91
CA VAL A 72 -8.47 -11.07 -8.17
C VAL A 72 -8.81 -9.69 -7.59
N GLN A 73 -10.09 -9.44 -7.31
CA GLN A 73 -10.52 -8.19 -6.72
C GLN A 73 -9.97 -8.05 -5.29
N TYR A 74 -9.22 -7.00 -5.06
CA TYR A 74 -8.62 -6.66 -3.78
C TYR A 74 -9.16 -5.33 -3.27
N LYS A 75 -9.78 -5.34 -2.09
CA LYS A 75 -10.27 -4.14 -1.41
C LYS A 75 -9.38 -3.85 -0.22
N THR A 76 -8.87 -2.63 -0.14
CA THR A 76 -7.92 -2.23 0.90
C THR A 76 -8.07 -0.76 1.26
N THR A 77 -7.28 -0.29 2.23
CA THR A 77 -7.30 1.09 2.71
C THR A 77 -5.91 1.66 2.65
N TYR A 78 -5.69 2.72 1.87
CA TYR A 78 -4.39 3.37 1.69
C TYR A 78 -4.37 4.79 2.23
N ASP A 79 -3.17 5.33 2.38
CA ASP A 79 -2.96 6.77 2.46
C ASP A 79 -3.47 7.44 1.16
N LYS A 80 -4.26 8.51 1.33
CA LYS A 80 -4.94 9.19 0.23
C LYS A 80 -3.95 9.87 -0.71
N GLU A 81 -2.95 10.56 -0.18
CA GLU A 81 -1.99 11.32 -0.99
C GLU A 81 -1.05 10.38 -1.74
N LEU A 82 -0.63 9.30 -1.09
CA LEU A 82 0.13 8.23 -1.72
C LEU A 82 -0.65 7.62 -2.90
N LEU A 83 -1.93 7.28 -2.70
CA LEU A 83 -2.76 6.70 -3.74
C LEU A 83 -2.93 7.65 -4.95
N GLU A 84 -3.16 8.95 -4.71
CA GLU A 84 -3.24 9.93 -5.79
C GLU A 84 -1.91 10.08 -6.53
N SER A 85 -0.79 10.09 -5.80
CA SER A 85 0.55 10.12 -6.39
C SER A 85 0.82 8.89 -7.25
N THR A 86 0.43 7.69 -6.78
CA THR A 86 0.52 6.45 -7.57
C THR A 86 -0.32 6.53 -8.85
N LYS A 87 -1.52 7.12 -8.81
CA LYS A 87 -2.36 7.28 -10.02
C LYS A 87 -1.69 8.20 -11.03
N VAL A 88 -1.12 9.32 -10.59
CA VAL A 88 -0.39 10.26 -11.45
C VAL A 88 0.83 9.57 -12.07
N PHE A 89 1.60 8.85 -11.26
CA PHE A 89 2.78 8.11 -11.70
C PHE A 89 2.43 7.01 -12.73
N ALA A 90 1.36 6.25 -12.49
CA ALA A 90 0.89 5.24 -13.43
C ALA A 90 0.51 5.86 -14.79
N LYS A 91 -0.20 6.99 -14.78
CA LYS A 91 -0.55 7.73 -16.00
C LYS A 91 0.69 8.24 -16.74
N LYS A 92 1.65 8.86 -16.02
CA LYS A 92 2.93 9.34 -16.58
C LYS A 92 3.67 8.24 -17.33
N ASN A 93 3.63 7.01 -16.81
CA ASN A 93 4.33 5.85 -17.37
C ASN A 93 3.47 4.98 -18.31
N ASN A 94 2.24 5.38 -18.65
CA ASN A 94 1.32 4.60 -19.48
C ASN A 94 1.08 3.17 -18.96
N LEU A 95 0.89 3.05 -17.65
CA LEU A 95 0.61 1.82 -16.91
C LEU A 95 -0.74 1.92 -16.18
N PHE A 96 -1.33 0.78 -15.87
CA PHE A 96 -2.46 0.73 -14.95
C PHE A 96 -1.96 0.82 -13.50
N ILE A 97 -2.82 1.31 -12.59
CA ILE A 97 -2.44 1.43 -11.18
C ILE A 97 -2.09 0.08 -10.55
N ASN A 98 -2.74 -1.01 -10.98
CA ASN A 98 -2.41 -2.35 -10.51
C ASN A 98 -1.04 -2.83 -10.98
N ASP A 99 -0.61 -2.48 -12.21
CA ASP A 99 0.74 -2.76 -12.69
C ASP A 99 1.79 -2.12 -11.75
N VAL A 100 1.56 -0.86 -11.34
CA VAL A 100 2.45 -0.15 -10.41
C VAL A 100 2.42 -0.76 -9.01
N ILE A 101 1.25 -1.13 -8.51
CA ILE A 101 1.11 -1.79 -7.20
C ILE A 101 1.81 -3.15 -7.17
N GLU A 102 1.65 -3.96 -8.22
CA GLU A 102 2.30 -5.28 -8.30
C GLU A 102 3.81 -5.13 -8.43
N TYR A 103 4.28 -4.17 -9.24
CA TYR A 103 5.70 -3.84 -9.35
C TYR A 103 6.29 -3.38 -8.01
N SER A 104 5.54 -2.60 -7.23
CA SER A 104 6.03 -2.04 -5.97
C SER A 104 6.30 -3.10 -4.91
N VAL A 105 5.74 -4.32 -5.04
CA VAL A 105 6.02 -5.43 -4.13
C VAL A 105 7.50 -5.82 -4.15
N GLY A 106 8.20 -5.65 -5.27
CA GLY A 106 9.65 -5.88 -5.35
C GLY A 106 10.50 -4.82 -4.64
N ASN A 107 9.90 -3.73 -4.19
CA ASN A 107 10.59 -2.56 -3.61
C ASN A 107 10.18 -2.30 -2.16
N ILE A 108 9.60 -3.29 -1.48
CA ILE A 108 9.15 -3.16 -0.10
C ILE A 108 10.34 -2.91 0.82
N ASP A 109 10.31 -1.81 1.55
CA ASP A 109 11.17 -1.57 2.69
C ASP A 109 10.53 -2.20 3.94
N ILE A 110 11.02 -3.39 4.30
CA ILE A 110 10.55 -4.15 5.47
C ILE A 110 11.00 -3.49 6.79
N GLU A 111 12.15 -2.81 6.80
CA GLU A 111 12.70 -2.21 8.02
C GLU A 111 11.83 -1.05 8.50
N ASN A 112 11.31 -0.26 7.56
CA ASN A 112 10.51 0.93 7.85
C ASN A 112 8.99 0.71 7.73
N VAL A 113 8.53 -0.52 7.53
CA VAL A 113 7.09 -0.79 7.40
C VAL A 113 6.34 -0.56 8.72
N LYS A 114 5.20 0.12 8.64
CA LYS A 114 4.28 0.31 9.78
C LYS A 114 3.89 -1.04 10.37
N LYS A 115 3.94 -1.18 11.70
CA LYS A 115 3.48 -2.38 12.41
C LYS A 115 1.96 -2.41 12.56
N ASN A 116 1.40 -3.57 12.88
CA ASN A 116 -0.04 -3.77 13.12
C ASN A 116 -0.62 -2.79 14.14
N SER A 117 0.16 -2.41 15.14
CA SER A 117 -0.22 -1.46 16.20
C SER A 117 -0.38 -0.02 15.70
N TYR A 118 0.11 0.33 14.50
CA TYR A 118 0.07 1.70 13.98
C TYR A 118 -1.35 2.29 13.93
N ARG A 119 -2.38 1.45 13.77
CA ARG A 119 -3.78 1.88 13.79
C ARG A 119 -4.21 2.52 15.13
N PHE A 120 -3.48 2.22 16.20
CA PHE A 120 -3.72 2.69 17.57
C PHE A 120 -2.81 3.85 17.96
N ARG A 121 -2.09 4.46 17.01
CA ARG A 121 -1.27 5.65 17.29
C ARG A 121 -2.13 6.78 17.89
N VAL A 122 -1.48 7.60 18.71
CA VAL A 122 -2.03 8.80 19.31
C VAL A 122 -1.49 10.02 18.55
N GLU A 123 -2.38 10.92 18.14
CA GLU A 123 -2.08 12.23 17.55
C GLU A 123 -2.62 13.38 18.40
#